data_AF-A0A8C7NEZ0-F1
#
_entry.id   AF-A0A8C7NEZ0-F1
#
_cell.length_a   1.000
_cell.length_b   1.000
_cell.length_c   1.000
_cell.angle_alpha   90.00
_cell.angle_beta   90.00
_cell.angle_gamma   90.00
#
_symmetry.space_group_name_H-M   'P 1'
#
loop_
_entity.id
_entity.type
_entity.pdbx_description
1 polymer ?
#
loop_
_entity_poly.entity_id
_entity_poly.type
_entity_poly.pdbx_seq_one_letter_code
_entity_poly.pdbx_strand_id
1 'polypeptide(L)'
;MNHTPSPHMAEAAKSGAGLLCGLGLGPDRVRSPDSLTHTPSPTGGTPSSSPPLLLSPGLGESGDWESREELRLRELEEARARAAQMEKTMRWWSDCTANWREKWSKVRSERNRARDEVRQLRQRLDALTKELTGARRERQELASENETLRQEALCLRADQASPSHAPSAPPSSSSTPSSSSSQPLVDSKQDRVGEGHGSPEQEPVRDVDTDKPDRQKELELLESVLRSKAEGPDSWDARSASSLRSALSRQDRSRLLWDDIAAMEEDPGKINALQLRLDESQKVLLKEREDKHALSKSIEKLETELNQWKLKYEEQNKTKQEAMKQLNMLKEVHQDELGRMSEDLEDELGARTSMDKKLAELRAEMERLQVENAAEWGRRERLETEKLALERDNKKLRVQTEDLEEQLARKRRQAASALDTDLKTIQTELFERNKELADMRHIHSKVKKQYQDKMAELAHANRRVEQHETEVKKLRLRVEELKKELGQAEDELDEAHNQTRKLQRSLDEQVEQSENLQVQLEHLQSRLRRQKSPGLFGKMRSARFSPENPDGPPSDPDEEEEELQIQIP
;
A
#
# COMPACT_ATOMS: atom_id res chain seq x y z
N MET A 1 -20.83 -13.96 -31.62
CA MET A 1 -20.09 -12.87 -32.27
C MET A 1 -19.06 -12.31 -31.29
N ASN A 2 -17.75 -12.27 -31.58
CA ASN A 2 -16.90 -13.32 -32.16
C ASN A 2 -15.42 -12.88 -32.07
N HIS A 3 -14.55 -13.73 -31.52
CA HIS A 3 -13.07 -13.69 -31.66
C HIS A 3 -12.32 -12.47 -31.06
N THR A 4 -11.04 -12.50 -30.68
CA THR A 4 -10.13 -13.55 -30.17
C THR A 4 -8.94 -12.86 -29.48
N PRO A 5 -8.30 -13.43 -28.45
CA PRO A 5 -6.98 -12.99 -27.99
C PRO A 5 -5.84 -13.57 -28.86
N SER A 6 -4.73 -12.84 -29.03
CA SER A 6 -3.52 -13.33 -29.70
C SER A 6 -2.37 -13.56 -28.69
N PRO A 7 -1.80 -14.77 -28.63
CA PRO A 7 -0.61 -15.08 -27.83
C PRO A 7 0.64 -15.35 -28.70
N HIS A 8 1.82 -14.82 -28.32
CA HIS A 8 3.10 -15.47 -28.65
C HIS A 8 4.29 -14.96 -27.81
N MET A 9 5.40 -15.69 -27.93
CA MET A 9 6.78 -15.39 -27.47
C MET A 9 7.07 -15.59 -25.97
N ALA A 10 7.32 -16.85 -25.63
CA ALA A 10 8.31 -17.22 -24.62
C ALA A 10 9.68 -17.50 -25.28
N GLU A 11 10.72 -17.68 -24.45
CA GLU A 11 12.10 -18.06 -24.79
C GLU A 11 12.97 -17.07 -25.61
N ALA A 12 13.92 -16.46 -24.91
CA ALA A 12 15.29 -16.23 -25.38
C ALA A 12 16.25 -16.43 -24.20
N ALA A 13 17.43 -17.00 -24.43
CA ALA A 13 18.25 -17.60 -23.37
C ALA A 13 19.60 -16.90 -23.11
N LYS A 14 20.15 -17.15 -21.92
CA LYS A 14 21.60 -17.20 -21.55
C LYS A 14 22.56 -16.22 -22.24
N SER A 15 23.20 -15.35 -21.43
CA SER A 15 24.67 -15.35 -21.22
C SER A 15 25.10 -14.31 -20.18
N GLY A 16 26.24 -14.53 -19.51
CA GLY A 16 26.79 -13.57 -18.53
C GLY A 16 27.55 -14.19 -17.36
N ALA A 17 28.59 -14.99 -17.62
CA ALA A 17 29.52 -15.44 -16.58
C ALA A 17 30.59 -14.35 -16.30
N GLY A 18 30.99 -14.16 -15.04
CA GLY A 18 31.91 -13.09 -14.64
C GLY A 18 32.47 -13.27 -13.23
N LEU A 19 33.64 -13.90 -13.16
CA LEU A 19 34.47 -14.15 -11.98
C LEU A 19 34.68 -12.94 -11.04
N LEU A 20 34.84 -13.18 -9.74
CA LEU A 20 36.17 -13.13 -9.07
C LEU A 20 36.14 -13.64 -7.62
N CYS A 21 37.30 -14.06 -7.11
CA CYS A 21 37.50 -14.62 -5.76
C CYS A 21 38.06 -13.56 -4.79
N GLY A 22 37.93 -13.77 -3.46
CA GLY A 22 38.60 -12.88 -2.49
C GLY A 22 38.35 -13.17 -0.99
N LEU A 23 39.05 -14.18 -0.45
CA LEU A 23 39.59 -14.29 0.94
C LEU A 23 38.76 -13.87 2.18
N GLY A 24 38.87 -14.68 3.26
CA GLY A 24 39.17 -14.10 4.59
C GLY A 24 38.38 -14.54 5.84
N LEU A 25 38.68 -15.73 6.36
CA LEU A 25 38.81 -16.09 7.80
C LEU A 25 37.70 -15.70 8.83
N GLY A 26 37.29 -16.68 9.65
CA GLY A 26 36.78 -16.45 11.02
C GLY A 26 35.39 -17.02 11.36
N PRO A 27 35.27 -18.30 11.76
CA PRO A 27 34.03 -18.87 12.29
C PRO A 27 34.04 -18.92 13.83
N ASP A 28 33.15 -18.17 14.49
CA ASP A 28 32.90 -18.35 15.92
C ASP A 28 31.78 -19.38 16.18
N ARG A 29 31.87 -20.09 17.31
CA ARG A 29 31.50 -21.52 17.39
C ARG A 29 30.51 -21.82 18.52
N VAL A 30 29.26 -21.41 18.35
CA VAL A 30 28.17 -21.84 19.26
C VAL A 30 27.75 -23.26 18.94
N ARG A 31 28.17 -24.20 19.80
CA ARG A 31 27.84 -25.63 19.75
C ARG A 31 26.50 -25.85 20.45
N SER A 32 25.60 -26.63 19.86
CA SER A 32 24.39 -27.15 20.53
C SER A 32 24.23 -28.65 20.18
N PRO A 33 23.73 -29.51 21.09
CA PRO A 33 23.95 -30.96 20.99
C PRO A 33 22.98 -31.72 20.08
N ASP A 34 23.37 -32.96 19.80
CA ASP A 34 22.75 -33.87 18.83
C ASP A 34 21.32 -34.31 19.16
N SER A 35 20.60 -34.75 18.11
CA SER A 35 19.55 -35.76 18.22
C SER A 35 19.56 -36.62 16.96
N LEU A 36 19.95 -37.90 17.13
CA LEU A 36 20.19 -38.85 16.04
C LEU A 36 18.90 -39.56 15.62
N THR A 37 18.51 -39.43 14.35
CA THR A 37 17.70 -40.42 13.63
C THR A 37 18.15 -40.50 12.17
N HIS A 38 18.67 -41.65 11.75
CA HIS A 38 18.98 -41.91 10.33
C HIS A 38 17.70 -42.24 9.57
N THR A 39 17.47 -41.59 8.43
CA THR A 39 16.38 -41.93 7.49
C THR A 39 16.93 -42.71 6.29
N PRO A 40 16.61 -44.01 6.12
CA PRO A 40 16.91 -44.73 4.88
C PRO A 40 15.90 -44.36 3.79
N SER A 41 16.39 -44.09 2.57
CA SER A 41 15.54 -43.88 1.40
C SER A 41 14.90 -45.19 0.94
N PRO A 42 13.58 -45.27 0.70
CA PRO A 42 12.97 -46.45 0.09
C PRO A 42 13.25 -46.47 -1.41
N THR A 43 13.91 -47.53 -1.89
CA THR A 43 14.01 -47.84 -3.33
C THR A 43 12.63 -48.22 -3.87
N GLY A 44 12.19 -47.56 -4.94
CA GLY A 44 10.86 -47.79 -5.53
C GLY A 44 10.76 -49.14 -6.24
N GLY A 45 10.20 -50.14 -5.57
CA GLY A 45 9.75 -51.39 -6.18
C GLY A 45 8.23 -51.38 -6.38
N THR A 46 7.75 -51.45 -7.62
CA THR A 46 6.31 -51.49 -7.95
C THR A 46 5.77 -52.93 -7.95
N PRO A 47 4.81 -53.28 -7.09
CA PRO A 47 3.98 -54.46 -7.31
C PRO A 47 2.85 -54.12 -8.29
N SER A 48 2.71 -54.92 -9.35
CA SER A 48 1.53 -54.86 -10.23
C SER A 48 0.30 -55.36 -9.47
N SER A 49 -0.84 -54.67 -9.60
CA SER A 49 -2.13 -55.13 -9.08
C SER A 49 -3.08 -55.43 -10.23
N SER A 50 -3.13 -56.70 -10.61
CA SER A 50 -4.22 -57.25 -11.42
C SER A 50 -5.40 -57.58 -10.50
N PRO A 51 -6.66 -57.29 -10.87
CA PRO A 51 -7.80 -57.56 -10.02
C PRO A 51 -8.11 -59.07 -9.92
N PRO A 52 -8.34 -59.63 -8.73
CA PRO A 52 -8.85 -60.98 -8.60
C PRO A 52 -10.34 -61.01 -8.94
N LEU A 53 -10.71 -61.79 -9.96
CA LEU A 53 -12.06 -62.31 -10.09
C LEU A 53 -12.23 -63.46 -9.08
N LEU A 54 -13.39 -63.55 -8.42
CA LEU A 54 -14.31 -64.70 -8.45
C LEU A 54 -15.39 -64.65 -7.33
N LEU A 55 -16.64 -64.91 -7.75
CA LEU A 55 -17.69 -65.67 -7.06
C LEU A 55 -18.14 -65.33 -5.62
N SER A 56 -19.31 -64.67 -5.58
CA SER A 56 -20.54 -65.17 -4.93
C SER A 56 -20.72 -65.09 -3.40
N PRO A 57 -21.99 -65.09 -2.90
CA PRO A 57 -22.31 -64.58 -1.55
C PRO A 57 -22.55 -65.66 -0.49
N GLY A 58 -22.28 -65.30 0.78
CA GLY A 58 -22.67 -66.05 1.97
C GLY A 58 -23.22 -65.13 3.05
N LEU A 59 -24.19 -65.60 3.85
CA LEU A 59 -24.75 -64.86 4.98
C LEU A 59 -23.82 -64.93 6.19
N GLY A 60 -23.72 -63.85 6.96
CA GLY A 60 -23.50 -63.94 8.40
C GLY A 60 -22.27 -63.23 8.98
N GLU A 61 -22.17 -61.90 8.87
CA GLU A 61 -21.46 -61.08 9.87
C GLU A 61 -21.91 -59.61 9.78
N SER A 62 -22.56 -59.09 10.82
CA SER A 62 -23.06 -57.69 10.83
C SER A 62 -22.09 -56.70 11.47
N GLY A 63 -21.17 -57.17 12.32
CA GLY A 63 -20.23 -56.32 13.08
C GLY A 63 -18.89 -56.05 12.40
N ASP A 64 -18.46 -56.88 11.44
CA ASP A 64 -17.24 -56.61 10.65
C ASP A 64 -17.42 -55.35 9.78
N TRP A 65 -18.62 -55.14 9.22
CA TRP A 65 -18.94 -53.94 8.44
C TRP A 65 -18.84 -52.65 9.24
N GLU A 66 -19.36 -52.61 10.47
CA GLU A 66 -19.21 -51.44 11.35
C GLU A 66 -17.74 -51.22 11.72
N SER A 67 -17.03 -52.29 12.12
CA SER A 67 -15.60 -52.23 12.48
C SER A 67 -14.72 -51.72 11.33
N ARG A 68 -15.05 -52.13 10.10
CA ARG A 68 -14.32 -51.79 8.87
C ARG A 68 -14.63 -50.39 8.37
N GLU A 69 -15.87 -49.92 8.50
CA GLU A 69 -16.22 -48.53 8.17
C GLU A 69 -15.72 -47.56 9.25
N GLU A 70 -15.70 -47.97 10.53
CA GLU A 70 -15.00 -47.25 11.60
C GLU A 70 -13.50 -47.09 11.33
N LEU A 71 -12.81 -48.15 10.89
CA LEU A 71 -11.41 -48.09 10.50
C LEU A 71 -11.21 -47.09 9.34
N ARG A 72 -12.07 -47.17 8.32
CA ARG A 72 -12.05 -46.29 7.15
C ARG A 72 -12.32 -44.82 7.49
N LEU A 73 -13.19 -44.55 8.46
CA LEU A 73 -13.43 -43.22 8.99
C LEU A 73 -12.18 -42.68 9.72
N ARG A 74 -11.51 -43.51 10.54
CA ARG A 74 -10.23 -43.14 11.18
C ARG A 74 -9.12 -42.88 10.17
N GLU A 75 -9.01 -43.70 9.11
CA GLU A 75 -8.08 -43.46 7.99
C GLU A 75 -8.36 -42.14 7.27
N LEU A 76 -9.64 -41.81 7.04
CA LEU A 76 -10.05 -40.53 6.44
C LEU A 76 -9.76 -39.34 7.36
N GLU A 77 -9.93 -39.48 8.67
CA GLU A 77 -9.58 -38.44 9.64
C GLU A 77 -8.06 -38.25 9.76
N GLU A 78 -7.28 -39.33 9.75
CA GLU A 78 -5.82 -39.22 9.74
C GLU A 78 -5.31 -38.62 8.43
N ALA A 79 -5.91 -38.97 7.28
CA ALA A 79 -5.61 -38.34 6.00
C ALA A 79 -5.93 -36.84 6.00
N ARG A 80 -7.07 -36.42 6.57
CA ARG A 80 -7.42 -35.01 6.78
C ARG A 80 -6.43 -34.30 7.72
N ALA A 81 -6.02 -34.94 8.80
CA ALA A 81 -5.04 -34.38 9.75
C ALA A 81 -3.66 -34.19 9.10
N ARG A 82 -3.18 -35.18 8.34
CA ARG A 82 -1.95 -35.11 7.53
C ARG A 82 -2.03 -33.99 6.50
N ALA A 83 -3.14 -33.88 5.76
CA ALA A 83 -3.38 -32.80 4.79
C ALA A 83 -3.38 -31.41 5.45
N ALA A 84 -4.06 -31.24 6.59
CA ALA A 84 -4.07 -29.99 7.35
C ALA A 84 -2.67 -29.59 7.87
N GLN A 85 -1.84 -30.57 8.22
CA GLN A 85 -0.45 -30.33 8.64
C GLN A 85 0.46 -29.98 7.43
N MET A 86 0.24 -30.60 6.27
CA MET A 86 0.88 -30.17 5.01
C MET A 86 0.47 -28.73 4.64
N GLU A 87 -0.81 -28.37 4.80
CA GLU A 87 -1.33 -27.02 4.53
C GLU A 87 -0.74 -25.95 5.45
N LYS A 88 -0.52 -26.24 6.74
CA LYS A 88 0.24 -25.36 7.65
C LYS A 88 1.69 -25.20 7.19
N THR A 89 2.33 -26.30 6.82
CA THR A 89 3.72 -26.32 6.36
C THR A 89 3.90 -25.51 5.08
N MET A 90 2.99 -25.67 4.11
CA MET A 90 2.99 -24.88 2.86
C MET A 90 2.73 -23.39 3.09
N ARG A 91 1.82 -23.02 3.99
CA ARG A 91 1.62 -21.61 4.38
C ARG A 91 2.87 -21.03 5.00
N TRP A 92 3.50 -21.72 5.95
CA TRP A 92 4.76 -21.27 6.56
C TRP A 92 5.89 -21.05 5.54
N TRP A 93 6.07 -21.98 4.58
CA TRP A 93 7.03 -21.78 3.48
C TRP A 93 6.66 -20.59 2.57
N SER A 94 5.38 -20.39 2.29
CA SER A 94 4.87 -19.24 1.52
C SER A 94 5.17 -17.92 2.24
N ASP A 95 4.86 -17.83 3.53
CA ASP A 95 5.04 -16.64 4.37
C ASP A 95 6.53 -16.30 4.54
N CYS A 96 7.38 -17.31 4.79
CA CYS A 96 8.84 -17.14 4.80
C CYS A 96 9.36 -16.61 3.46
N THR A 97 8.85 -17.14 2.33
CA THR A 97 9.24 -16.69 0.99
C THR A 97 8.74 -15.28 0.68
N ALA A 98 7.53 -14.92 1.11
CA ALA A 98 6.97 -13.58 0.97
C ALA A 98 7.78 -12.55 1.80
N ASN A 99 8.04 -12.85 3.07
CA ASN A 99 8.83 -12.03 3.99
C ASN A 99 10.25 -11.80 3.46
N TRP A 100 10.89 -12.84 2.90
CA TRP A 100 12.20 -12.74 2.25
C TRP A 100 12.16 -11.85 0.99
N ARG A 101 11.19 -12.06 0.09
CA ARG A 101 10.99 -11.21 -1.10
C ARG A 101 10.78 -9.74 -0.73
N GLU A 102 9.97 -9.48 0.30
CA GLU A 102 9.66 -8.14 0.79
C GLU A 102 10.91 -7.43 1.34
N LYS A 103 11.65 -8.09 2.25
CA LYS A 103 12.93 -7.58 2.79
C LYS A 103 13.94 -7.29 1.67
N TRP A 104 14.10 -8.21 0.73
CA TRP A 104 14.97 -7.99 -0.44
C TRP A 104 14.43 -6.91 -1.39
N SER A 105 13.14 -6.61 -1.40
CA SER A 105 12.59 -5.45 -2.11
C SER A 105 12.92 -4.14 -1.41
N LYS A 106 12.73 -4.07 -0.09
CA LYS A 106 13.08 -2.92 0.76
C LYS A 106 14.56 -2.55 0.61
N VAL A 107 15.47 -3.49 0.85
CA VAL A 107 16.93 -3.28 0.69
C VAL A 107 17.32 -2.87 -0.74
N ARG A 108 16.69 -3.45 -1.78
CA ARG A 108 16.92 -3.01 -3.17
C ARG A 108 16.42 -1.59 -3.42
N SER A 109 15.28 -1.21 -2.85
CA SER A 109 14.69 0.13 -3.00
C SER A 109 15.49 1.20 -2.26
N GLU A 110 15.97 0.93 -1.06
CA GLU A 110 16.84 1.81 -0.27
C GLU A 110 18.19 2.01 -0.96
N ARG A 111 18.83 0.92 -1.39
CA ARG A 111 20.07 0.95 -2.19
C ARG A 111 19.89 1.71 -3.51
N ASN A 112 18.73 1.61 -4.15
CA ASN A 112 18.44 2.39 -5.35
C ASN A 112 18.27 3.87 -5.01
N ARG A 113 17.44 4.21 -4.02
CA ARG A 113 17.21 5.59 -3.57
C ARG A 113 18.51 6.29 -3.15
N ALA A 114 19.40 5.62 -2.41
CA ALA A 114 20.73 6.15 -2.09
C ALA A 114 21.59 6.42 -3.34
N ARG A 115 21.45 5.61 -4.40
CA ARG A 115 22.11 5.86 -5.71
C ARG A 115 21.44 6.99 -6.51
N ASP A 116 20.14 7.22 -6.34
CA ASP A 116 19.43 8.37 -6.90
C ASP A 116 19.85 9.66 -6.19
N GLU A 117 19.89 9.66 -4.86
CA GLU A 117 20.33 10.76 -4.01
C GLU A 117 21.80 11.13 -4.30
N VAL A 118 22.72 10.16 -4.39
CA VAL A 118 24.11 10.42 -4.81
C VAL A 118 24.21 11.00 -6.22
N ARG A 119 23.32 10.63 -7.16
CA ARG A 119 23.26 11.25 -8.49
C ARG A 119 22.75 12.69 -8.43
N GLN A 120 21.70 12.96 -7.66
CA GLN A 120 21.16 14.31 -7.46
C GLN A 120 22.18 15.23 -6.76
N LEU A 121 22.89 14.74 -5.75
CA LEU A 121 23.93 15.52 -5.04
C LEU A 121 25.12 15.85 -5.97
N ARG A 122 25.53 14.91 -6.84
CA ARG A 122 26.53 15.20 -7.89
C ARG A 122 26.04 16.26 -8.87
N GLN A 123 24.81 16.14 -9.38
CA GLN A 123 24.24 17.13 -10.29
C GLN A 123 24.13 18.53 -9.65
N ARG A 124 23.81 18.61 -8.35
CA ARG A 124 23.81 19.88 -7.58
C ARG A 124 25.23 20.42 -7.39
N LEU A 125 26.20 19.57 -7.08
CA LEU A 125 27.62 19.95 -7.00
C LEU A 125 28.11 20.52 -8.34
N ASP A 126 27.79 19.86 -9.45
CA ASP A 126 28.15 20.29 -10.81
C ASP A 126 27.50 21.63 -11.19
N ALA A 127 26.26 21.87 -10.75
CA ALA A 127 25.55 23.14 -10.94
C ALA A 127 26.18 24.28 -10.12
N LEU A 128 26.32 24.11 -8.80
CA LEU A 128 26.96 25.08 -7.90
C LEU A 128 28.41 25.36 -8.31
N THR A 129 29.13 24.36 -8.83
CA THR A 129 30.50 24.56 -9.37
C THR A 129 30.47 25.43 -10.62
N LYS A 130 29.52 25.24 -11.54
CA LYS A 130 29.36 26.11 -12.72
C LYS A 130 29.01 27.54 -12.31
N GLU A 131 28.04 27.71 -11.43
CA GLU A 131 27.64 29.01 -10.86
C GLU A 131 28.82 29.72 -10.19
N LEU A 132 29.60 29.01 -9.35
CA LEU A 132 30.83 29.54 -8.75
C LEU A 132 31.89 29.93 -9.79
N THR A 133 31.99 29.22 -10.94
CA THR A 133 32.84 29.71 -12.04
C THR A 133 32.24 30.91 -12.77
N GLY A 134 30.92 31.03 -12.86
CA GLY A 134 30.19 32.18 -13.43
C GLY A 134 30.52 33.45 -12.65
N ALA A 135 30.18 33.46 -11.36
CA ALA A 135 30.47 34.56 -10.44
C ALA A 135 31.97 34.92 -10.36
N ARG A 136 32.88 33.95 -10.57
CA ARG A 136 34.33 34.21 -10.67
C ARG A 136 34.74 34.92 -11.97
N ARG A 137 34.07 34.66 -13.10
CA ARG A 137 34.26 35.40 -14.37
C ARG A 137 33.65 36.79 -14.27
N GLU A 138 32.41 36.89 -13.85
CA GLU A 138 31.69 38.17 -13.62
C GLU A 138 32.50 39.10 -12.69
N ARG A 139 33.03 38.58 -11.57
CA ARG A 139 33.91 39.34 -10.67
C ARG A 139 35.23 39.77 -11.33
N GLN A 140 35.78 38.97 -12.24
CA GLN A 140 37.02 39.30 -12.96
C GLN A 140 36.78 40.35 -14.04
N GLU A 141 35.63 40.27 -14.72
CA GLU A 141 35.14 41.23 -15.71
C GLU A 141 34.86 42.59 -15.04
N LEU A 142 34.05 42.62 -13.98
CA LEU A 142 33.78 43.82 -13.16
C LEU A 142 35.06 44.42 -12.54
N ALA A 143 36.05 43.59 -12.20
CA ALA A 143 37.35 44.07 -11.71
C ALA A 143 38.15 44.74 -12.84
N SER A 144 38.13 44.20 -14.06
CA SER A 144 38.78 44.85 -15.22
C SER A 144 38.06 46.14 -15.64
N GLU A 145 36.72 46.18 -15.58
CA GLU A 145 35.93 47.40 -15.84
C GLU A 145 36.20 48.49 -14.80
N ASN A 146 36.30 48.11 -13.51
CA ASN A 146 36.73 49.04 -12.45
C ASN A 146 38.13 49.59 -12.72
N GLU A 147 39.03 48.78 -13.25
CA GLU A 147 40.41 49.18 -13.51
C GLU A 147 40.52 50.09 -14.73
N THR A 148 39.75 49.86 -15.81
CA THR A 148 39.65 50.82 -16.91
C THR A 148 38.99 52.13 -16.47
N LEU A 149 37.93 52.08 -15.67
CA LEU A 149 37.29 53.30 -15.11
C LEU A 149 38.23 54.10 -14.19
N ARG A 150 39.10 53.43 -13.42
CA ARG A 150 40.16 54.12 -12.65
C ARG A 150 41.17 54.79 -13.57
N GLN A 151 41.59 54.13 -14.65
CA GLN A 151 42.54 54.69 -15.62
C GLN A 151 41.93 55.89 -16.37
N GLU A 152 40.66 55.80 -16.79
CA GLU A 152 39.91 56.92 -17.38
C GLU A 152 39.78 58.10 -16.39
N ALA A 153 39.42 57.83 -15.13
CA ALA A 153 39.35 58.86 -14.09
C ALA A 153 40.71 59.52 -13.80
N LEU A 154 41.82 58.77 -13.89
CA LEU A 154 43.17 59.31 -13.78
C LEU A 154 43.56 60.16 -15.00
N CYS A 155 43.18 59.76 -16.22
CA CYS A 155 43.36 60.58 -17.43
C CYS A 155 42.56 61.89 -17.34
N LEU A 156 41.29 61.83 -16.95
CA LEU A 156 40.44 63.03 -16.76
C LEU A 156 40.93 63.93 -15.60
N ARG A 157 41.66 63.37 -14.63
CA ARG A 157 42.35 64.13 -13.58
C ARG A 157 43.65 64.77 -14.11
N ALA A 158 44.35 64.11 -15.02
CA ALA A 158 45.56 64.64 -15.68
C ALA A 158 45.24 65.78 -16.66
N ASP A 159 44.15 65.68 -17.43
CA ASP A 159 43.67 66.77 -18.31
C ASP A 159 43.23 68.00 -17.51
N GLN A 160 42.70 67.81 -16.29
CA GLN A 160 42.44 68.90 -15.34
C GLN A 160 43.70 69.39 -14.59
N ALA A 161 44.84 68.71 -14.74
CA ALA A 161 46.11 69.03 -14.08
C ALA A 161 47.11 69.72 -15.03
N SER A 162 46.67 70.80 -15.68
CA SER A 162 47.54 71.79 -16.33
C SER A 162 47.22 73.18 -15.78
N PRO A 163 48.21 74.09 -15.60
CA PRO A 163 49.49 74.10 -16.32
C PRO A 163 50.78 74.17 -15.47
N SER A 164 51.90 73.91 -16.15
CA SER A 164 53.27 74.41 -15.90
C SER A 164 54.14 73.79 -14.77
N HIS A 165 55.46 73.76 -15.07
CA HIS A 165 56.63 73.44 -14.23
C HIS A 165 56.86 72.01 -13.68
N ALA A 166 57.74 71.27 -14.38
CA ALA A 166 58.66 70.27 -13.83
C ALA A 166 59.94 70.96 -13.28
N PRO A 167 60.82 70.34 -12.44
CA PRO A 167 61.58 69.09 -12.74
C PRO A 167 61.85 68.14 -11.52
N SER A 168 62.56 67.00 -11.60
CA SER A 168 62.58 65.90 -12.60
C SER A 168 63.50 64.73 -12.13
N ALA A 169 63.07 63.46 -12.29
CA ALA A 169 63.88 62.22 -12.27
C ALA A 169 64.57 61.79 -10.93
N PRO A 170 65.09 60.55 -10.80
CA PRO A 170 64.97 59.34 -11.65
C PRO A 170 64.31 58.12 -10.95
N PRO A 171 63.95 57.05 -11.68
CA PRO A 171 63.41 55.81 -11.10
C PRO A 171 64.49 54.81 -10.67
N SER A 172 64.13 53.82 -9.85
CA SER A 172 64.95 52.63 -9.54
C SER A 172 64.11 51.36 -9.51
N SER A 173 64.75 50.24 -9.85
CA SER A 173 64.09 48.97 -10.16
C SER A 173 64.13 47.96 -9.02
N SER A 174 63.03 47.23 -8.81
CA SER A 174 63.09 45.83 -8.35
C SER A 174 61.88 45.04 -8.81
N SER A 175 62.10 43.75 -9.09
CA SER A 175 61.06 42.82 -9.54
C SER A 175 61.00 41.62 -8.61
N THR A 176 59.80 41.20 -8.23
CA THR A 176 59.26 39.82 -8.31
C THR A 176 57.99 39.68 -7.43
N PRO A 177 57.03 38.81 -7.80
CA PRO A 177 55.87 38.48 -6.98
C PRO A 177 56.20 37.41 -5.93
N SER A 178 55.50 37.42 -4.79
CA SER A 178 55.49 36.31 -3.83
C SER A 178 54.09 35.72 -3.72
N SER A 179 54.01 34.39 -3.71
CA SER A 179 52.78 33.62 -3.92
C SER A 179 52.10 33.19 -2.61
N SER A 180 50.77 33.12 -2.66
CA SER A 180 49.95 32.45 -1.65
C SER A 180 50.15 30.92 -1.67
N SER A 181 50.25 30.29 -0.51
CA SER A 181 49.84 28.88 -0.32
C SER A 181 49.50 28.61 1.15
N SER A 182 48.70 27.58 1.42
CA SER A 182 48.07 27.32 2.72
C SER A 182 48.50 26.00 3.36
N GLN A 183 48.80 26.03 4.68
CA GLN A 183 48.60 24.93 5.65
C GLN A 183 49.37 23.59 5.39
N PRO A 184 49.32 22.53 6.25
CA PRO A 184 48.49 22.30 7.45
C PRO A 184 49.15 21.66 8.72
N LEU A 185 48.37 21.57 9.81
CA LEU A 185 48.39 20.53 10.88
C LEU A 185 49.65 20.42 11.80
N VAL A 186 49.64 19.90 13.05
CA VAL A 186 48.60 19.30 13.95
C VAL A 186 48.88 19.66 15.44
N ASP A 187 47.84 19.56 16.29
CA ASP A 187 47.79 19.06 17.69
C ASP A 187 48.72 19.60 18.81
N SER A 188 48.11 20.10 19.89
CA SER A 188 48.24 19.51 21.24
C SER A 188 47.18 20.05 22.21
N LYS A 189 46.51 19.14 22.95
CA LYS A 189 45.59 19.46 24.05
C LYS A 189 46.33 19.84 25.34
N GLN A 190 45.72 20.71 26.16
CA GLN A 190 45.46 20.36 27.56
C GLN A 190 44.34 21.19 28.20
N ASP A 191 43.44 20.51 28.93
CA ASP A 191 42.42 21.13 29.77
C ASP A 191 43.00 21.57 31.13
N ARG A 192 42.47 22.67 31.71
CA ARG A 192 42.21 22.71 33.16
C ARG A 192 41.16 23.74 33.57
N VAL A 193 40.48 23.43 34.67
CA VAL A 193 39.35 24.16 35.24
C VAL A 193 39.83 25.07 36.39
N GLY A 194 39.15 26.23 36.56
CA GLY A 194 39.25 27.11 37.73
C GLY A 194 37.98 27.95 37.85
N GLU A 195 37.48 28.16 39.07
CA GLU A 195 36.15 28.73 39.35
C GLU A 195 36.22 30.18 39.87
N GLY A 196 35.07 30.88 39.83
CA GLY A 196 34.64 31.68 40.99
C GLY A 196 34.45 33.19 40.84
N HIS A 197 33.19 33.61 40.67
CA HIS A 197 32.60 34.92 41.03
C HIS A 197 33.15 36.21 40.36
N GLY A 198 32.37 37.28 40.18
CA GLY A 198 30.96 37.49 40.50
C GLY A 198 30.36 38.74 39.81
N SER A 199 29.04 38.90 39.92
CA SER A 199 28.24 40.05 39.45
C SER A 199 27.76 40.89 40.67
N PRO A 200 27.03 42.02 40.57
CA PRO A 200 26.56 42.75 39.38
C PRO A 200 26.75 44.28 39.43
N GLU A 201 26.32 45.03 38.40
CA GLU A 201 25.27 46.08 38.52
C GLU A 201 24.80 46.58 37.12
N GLN A 202 23.84 47.52 37.06
CA GLN A 202 23.02 47.81 35.87
C GLN A 202 22.94 49.31 35.51
N GLU A 203 22.83 49.59 34.20
CA GLU A 203 22.00 50.67 33.62
C GLU A 203 22.43 52.16 33.92
N PRO A 204 21.74 53.21 33.39
CA PRO A 204 21.99 53.70 32.01
C PRO A 204 22.05 55.26 31.88
N VAL A 205 21.77 55.79 30.67
CA VAL A 205 21.19 57.14 30.35
C VAL A 205 22.11 58.27 29.81
N ARG A 206 21.83 58.61 28.53
CA ARG A 206 21.91 59.92 27.80
C ARG A 206 23.22 60.59 27.40
N ASP A 207 23.28 60.89 26.09
CA ASP A 207 23.24 62.23 25.49
C ASP A 207 23.94 63.37 26.24
N VAL A 208 25.04 63.85 25.65
CA VAL A 208 25.52 65.23 25.77
C VAL A 208 25.68 65.78 24.35
N ASP A 209 24.84 66.75 23.99
CA ASP A 209 24.85 67.44 22.71
C ASP A 209 25.50 68.83 22.86
N THR A 210 26.16 69.34 21.81
CA THR A 210 26.99 70.58 21.81
C THR A 210 28.20 70.56 22.78
N ASP A 211 29.45 70.70 22.33
CA ASP A 211 30.00 72.02 21.96
C ASP A 211 31.24 71.96 21.02
N LYS A 212 31.33 72.96 20.13
CA LYS A 212 32.58 73.53 19.59
C LYS A 212 32.65 74.96 20.15
N PRO A 213 33.82 75.50 20.57
CA PRO A 213 35.05 75.49 19.76
C PRO A 213 36.38 75.37 20.57
N ASP A 214 37.53 75.33 19.87
CA ASP A 214 38.61 76.35 20.04
C ASP A 214 39.92 76.12 19.26
N ARG A 215 40.20 74.90 18.76
CA ARG A 215 41.46 74.59 18.02
C ARG A 215 41.79 75.48 16.81
N GLN A 216 40.85 76.27 16.31
CA GLN A 216 41.09 77.23 15.22
C GLN A 216 41.73 78.54 15.72
N LYS A 217 41.44 78.98 16.95
CA LYS A 217 42.03 80.20 17.55
C LYS A 217 43.52 80.02 17.84
N GLU A 218 43.95 78.84 18.30
CA GLU A 218 45.36 78.56 18.56
C GLU A 218 46.22 78.63 17.28
N LEU A 219 45.63 78.26 16.15
CA LEU A 219 46.28 78.27 14.84
C LEU A 219 46.37 79.69 14.26
N GLU A 220 45.31 80.48 14.37
CA GLU A 220 45.31 81.91 14.02
C GLU A 220 46.26 82.73 14.91
N LEU A 221 46.35 82.41 16.20
CA LEU A 221 47.29 83.07 17.12
C LEU A 221 48.75 82.80 16.69
N LEU A 222 49.07 81.56 16.32
CA LEU A 222 50.41 81.18 15.87
C LEU A 222 50.78 81.84 14.53
N GLU A 223 49.83 81.98 13.60
CA GLU A 223 50.06 82.72 12.35
C GLU A 223 50.23 84.23 12.60
N SER A 224 49.47 84.81 13.54
CA SER A 224 49.59 86.23 13.89
C SER A 224 50.99 86.60 14.41
N VAL A 225 51.58 85.74 15.25
CA VAL A 225 52.95 85.92 15.79
C VAL A 225 54.02 85.78 14.69
N LEU A 226 53.77 84.95 13.68
CA LEU A 226 54.69 84.80 12.54
C LEU A 226 54.58 85.96 11.53
N ARG A 227 53.41 86.59 11.39
CA ARG A 227 53.24 87.81 10.60
C ARG A 227 53.76 89.07 11.31
N SER A 228 53.71 89.14 12.65
CA SER A 228 54.09 90.33 13.43
C SER A 228 55.59 90.64 13.50
N LYS A 229 56.44 90.05 12.65
CA LYS A 229 57.89 90.32 12.58
C LYS A 229 58.41 90.43 11.15
N ALA A 230 57.60 90.97 10.24
CA ALA A 230 57.91 91.02 8.81
C ALA A 230 57.52 92.31 8.06
N GLU A 231 57.48 93.48 8.72
CA GLU A 231 57.59 94.79 8.05
C GLU A 231 58.43 95.77 8.89
N GLY A 232 59.17 96.67 8.22
CA GLY A 232 60.10 97.64 8.84
C GLY A 232 61.40 97.82 8.04
N PRO A 233 61.45 98.73 7.05
CA PRO A 233 62.62 98.92 6.17
C PRO A 233 63.63 99.95 6.71
N ASP A 234 64.90 99.80 6.31
CA ASP A 234 65.77 100.84 5.71
C ASP A 234 67.20 100.28 5.52
N SER A 235 67.78 100.26 4.32
CA SER A 235 68.19 101.42 3.51
C SER A 235 69.44 102.16 4.06
N TRP A 236 70.51 101.42 4.36
CA TRP A 236 71.82 101.96 4.74
C TRP A 236 72.97 101.42 3.88
N ASP A 237 72.79 101.45 2.56
CA ASP A 237 73.88 101.26 1.61
C ASP A 237 73.85 102.35 0.51
N ALA A 238 75.03 102.69 -0.01
CA ALA A 238 75.29 103.71 -1.03
C ALA A 238 74.71 105.13 -0.81
N ARG A 239 75.42 105.98 -0.03
CA ARG A 239 75.53 107.45 -0.29
C ARG A 239 76.63 108.14 0.56
N SER A 240 77.78 108.42 -0.06
CA SER A 240 78.52 109.71 0.01
C SER A 240 79.97 109.57 -0.49
N ALA A 241 80.13 109.26 -1.78
CA ALA A 241 81.33 109.69 -2.50
C ALA A 241 81.23 111.20 -2.81
N SER A 242 82.37 111.85 -3.00
CA SER A 242 82.53 113.28 -3.32
C SER A 242 82.16 114.30 -2.23
N SER A 243 83.18 114.84 -1.57
CA SER A 243 83.30 116.28 -1.33
C SER A 243 84.68 116.74 -1.77
N LEU A 244 84.77 117.98 -2.24
CA LEU A 244 85.82 118.44 -3.14
C LEU A 244 87.08 118.94 -2.42
N ARG A 245 88.22 118.69 -3.07
CA ARG A 245 89.47 119.48 -3.14
C ARG A 245 89.52 120.72 -2.22
N SER A 246 90.53 120.75 -1.34
CA SER A 246 91.16 122.02 -0.92
C SER A 246 92.69 121.91 -0.82
N ALA A 247 93.29 121.31 -1.85
CA ALA A 247 94.73 121.38 -2.05
C ALA A 247 95.08 122.68 -2.80
N LEU A 248 95.41 123.74 -2.06
CA LEU A 248 96.07 124.98 -2.53
C LEU A 248 96.56 125.78 -1.31
N SER A 249 97.54 126.68 -1.49
CA SER A 249 97.98 127.67 -0.48
C SER A 249 98.47 127.14 0.88
N ARG A 250 99.38 126.15 0.90
CA ARG A 250 100.35 125.99 2.01
C ARG A 250 101.83 125.98 1.59
N GLN A 251 102.10 126.09 0.29
CA GLN A 251 103.44 126.09 -0.29
C GLN A 251 104.16 127.44 -0.03
N ASP A 252 103.47 128.56 -0.17
CA ASP A 252 104.01 129.91 0.08
C ASP A 252 104.23 130.22 1.56
N ARG A 253 103.55 129.50 2.46
CA ARG A 253 103.84 129.54 3.91
C ARG A 253 104.96 128.59 4.34
N SER A 254 105.31 127.59 3.54
CA SER A 254 106.45 126.72 3.84
C SER A 254 107.78 127.37 3.50
N ARG A 255 107.84 128.24 2.49
CA ARG A 255 109.10 128.84 2.02
C ARG A 255 109.72 129.77 3.06
N LEU A 256 108.94 130.70 3.58
CA LEU A 256 109.33 131.58 4.70
C LEU A 256 109.62 130.83 6.00
N LEU A 257 109.04 129.64 6.19
CA LEU A 257 109.32 128.77 7.35
C LEU A 257 110.70 128.11 7.27
N TRP A 258 111.30 127.98 6.08
CA TRP A 258 112.68 127.53 5.94
C TRP A 258 113.69 128.67 6.13
N ASP A 259 113.33 129.91 5.80
CA ASP A 259 114.17 131.08 6.07
C ASP A 259 114.33 131.33 7.59
N ASP A 260 113.25 131.20 8.38
CA ASP A 260 113.29 131.22 9.86
C ASP A 260 114.07 130.02 10.47
N ILE A 261 114.25 128.92 9.73
CA ILE A 261 115.08 127.76 10.14
C ILE A 261 116.54 127.97 9.75
N ALA A 262 116.82 128.69 8.65
CA ALA A 262 118.18 129.05 8.25
C ALA A 262 118.82 130.11 9.17
N ALA A 263 118.00 131.00 9.75
CA ALA A 263 118.43 131.97 10.76
C ALA A 263 118.57 131.39 12.19
N MET A 264 118.68 130.06 12.32
CA MET A 264 118.57 129.35 13.61
C MET A 264 119.85 128.62 14.04
N GLU A 265 121.01 128.99 13.50
CA GLU A 265 122.29 128.69 14.13
C GLU A 265 122.37 129.36 15.53
N GLU A 266 123.11 128.73 16.45
CA GLU A 266 123.36 129.21 17.84
C GLU A 266 122.18 129.22 18.85
N ASP A 267 121.03 128.57 18.58
CA ASP A 267 120.05 128.23 19.63
C ASP A 267 119.74 126.72 19.70
N PRO A 268 120.49 125.94 20.53
CA PRO A 268 120.26 124.50 20.68
C PRO A 268 118.92 124.16 21.36
N GLY A 269 118.27 125.11 22.03
CA GLY A 269 116.97 124.87 22.68
C GLY A 269 115.86 124.58 21.66
N LYS A 270 115.85 125.31 20.53
CA LYS A 270 114.84 125.15 19.47
C LYS A 270 115.02 123.85 18.67
N ILE A 271 116.26 123.47 18.37
CA ILE A 271 116.57 122.21 17.68
C ILE A 271 116.09 121.03 18.53
N ASN A 272 116.41 121.03 19.83
CA ASN A 272 115.95 120.01 20.76
C ASN A 272 114.41 119.97 20.86
N ALA A 273 113.73 121.12 20.85
CA ALA A 273 112.27 121.17 20.87
C ALA A 273 111.62 120.61 19.58
N LEU A 274 112.22 120.84 18.41
CA LEU A 274 111.75 120.24 17.15
C LEU A 274 112.03 118.74 17.11
N GLN A 275 113.19 118.28 17.59
CA GLN A 275 113.51 116.86 17.72
C GLN A 275 112.51 116.17 18.65
N LEU A 276 112.20 116.74 19.82
CA LEU A 276 111.25 116.16 20.76
C LEU A 276 109.85 115.98 20.15
N ARG A 277 109.39 116.95 19.34
CA ARG A 277 108.11 116.87 18.63
C ARG A 277 108.14 115.87 17.46
N LEU A 278 109.29 115.71 16.80
CA LEU A 278 109.49 114.66 15.81
C LEU A 278 109.43 113.28 16.47
N ASP A 279 110.17 113.06 17.56
CA ASP A 279 110.19 111.81 18.32
C ASP A 279 108.80 111.47 18.90
N GLU A 280 108.09 112.47 19.42
CA GLU A 280 106.70 112.34 19.86
C GLU A 280 105.77 111.94 18.70
N SER A 281 105.88 112.58 17.53
CA SER A 281 105.09 112.23 16.35
C SER A 281 105.41 110.84 15.79
N GLN A 282 106.68 110.42 15.83
CA GLN A 282 107.10 109.06 15.45
C GLN A 282 106.56 108.02 16.44
N LYS A 283 106.58 108.32 17.74
CA LYS A 283 106.00 107.48 18.79
C LYS A 283 104.47 107.35 18.65
N VAL A 284 103.78 108.44 18.28
CA VAL A 284 102.36 108.39 17.93
C VAL A 284 102.13 107.53 16.68
N LEU A 285 102.88 107.72 15.59
CA LEU A 285 102.75 106.93 14.37
C LEU A 285 103.09 105.44 14.57
N LEU A 286 104.03 105.10 15.46
CA LEU A 286 104.30 103.72 15.85
C LEU A 286 103.11 103.14 16.62
N LYS A 287 102.59 103.87 17.61
CA LYS A 287 101.39 103.45 18.34
C LYS A 287 100.18 103.29 17.42
N GLU A 288 99.94 104.22 16.50
CA GLU A 288 98.84 104.11 15.52
C GLU A 288 98.99 102.88 14.60
N ARG A 289 100.22 102.45 14.29
CA ARG A 289 100.48 101.20 13.56
C ARG A 289 100.23 99.97 14.42
N GLU A 290 100.62 100.00 15.70
CA GLU A 290 100.36 98.94 16.67
C GLU A 290 98.85 98.79 16.96
N ASP A 291 98.16 99.90 17.22
CA ASP A 291 96.71 99.98 17.40
C ASP A 291 95.98 99.51 16.12
N LYS A 292 96.41 99.95 14.93
CA LYS A 292 95.86 99.43 13.65
C LYS A 292 96.09 97.92 13.50
N HIS A 293 97.27 97.41 13.85
CA HIS A 293 97.57 95.98 13.74
C HIS A 293 96.77 95.14 14.76
N ALA A 294 96.53 95.68 15.95
CA ALA A 294 95.64 95.10 16.95
C ALA A 294 94.18 95.09 16.46
N LEU A 295 93.72 96.18 15.85
CA LEU A 295 92.38 96.27 15.23
C LEU A 295 92.21 95.30 14.07
N SER A 296 93.19 95.17 13.16
CA SER A 296 93.17 94.16 12.09
C SER A 296 93.06 92.74 12.65
N LYS A 297 93.88 92.38 13.65
CA LYS A 297 93.77 91.08 14.36
C LYS A 297 92.44 90.90 15.09
N SER A 298 91.80 91.98 15.53
CA SER A 298 90.47 91.94 16.14
C SER A 298 89.38 91.72 15.08
N ILE A 299 89.51 92.31 13.89
CA ILE A 299 88.61 92.09 12.75
C ILE A 299 88.74 90.65 12.26
N GLU A 300 89.95 90.15 12.01
CA GLU A 300 90.20 88.75 11.62
C GLU A 300 89.57 87.74 12.61
N LYS A 301 89.68 88.02 13.92
CA LYS A 301 89.00 87.22 14.96
C LYS A 301 87.48 87.30 14.82
N LEU A 302 86.90 88.50 14.77
CA LEU A 302 85.45 88.68 14.64
C LEU A 302 84.90 88.07 13.34
N GLU A 303 85.66 88.07 12.24
CA GLU A 303 85.31 87.41 10.98
C GLU A 303 85.34 85.88 11.11
N THR A 304 86.36 85.30 11.75
CA THR A 304 86.40 83.85 12.02
C THR A 304 85.35 83.41 13.02
N GLU A 305 85.03 84.21 14.04
CA GLU A 305 83.93 83.99 14.97
C GLU A 305 82.57 84.07 14.27
N LEU A 306 82.34 85.11 13.44
CA LEU A 306 81.13 85.27 12.63
C LEU A 306 80.91 84.09 11.70
N ASN A 307 81.97 83.60 11.04
CA ASN A 307 81.87 82.44 10.15
C ASN A 307 81.65 81.12 10.93
N GLN A 308 82.22 80.96 12.13
CA GLN A 308 81.86 79.86 13.03
C GLN A 308 80.39 79.93 13.47
N TRP A 309 79.86 81.12 13.75
CA TRP A 309 78.44 81.29 14.12
C TRP A 309 77.49 81.01 12.96
N LYS A 310 77.84 81.36 11.72
CA LYS A 310 77.09 80.96 10.51
C LYS A 310 77.01 79.45 10.38
N LEU A 311 78.15 78.74 10.45
CA LEU A 311 78.20 77.29 10.35
C LEU A 311 77.38 76.60 11.45
N LYS A 312 77.48 77.08 12.70
CA LYS A 312 76.65 76.59 13.82
C LYS A 312 75.15 76.82 13.59
N TYR A 313 74.77 77.95 13.00
CA TYR A 313 73.37 78.25 12.66
C TYR A 313 72.86 77.36 11.51
N GLU A 314 73.67 77.11 10.49
CA GLU A 314 73.36 76.19 9.38
C GLU A 314 73.20 74.74 9.88
N GLU A 315 74.09 74.28 10.76
CA GLU A 315 74.00 72.97 11.42
C GLU A 315 72.76 72.87 12.34
N GLN A 316 72.46 73.91 13.13
CA GLN A 316 71.25 73.98 13.95
C GLN A 316 69.97 73.98 13.09
N ASN A 317 69.98 74.66 11.94
CA ASN A 317 68.85 74.66 11.01
C ASN A 317 68.68 73.30 10.32
N LYS A 318 69.78 72.62 9.94
CA LYS A 318 69.75 71.27 9.38
C LYS A 318 69.22 70.25 10.39
N THR A 319 69.75 70.22 11.60
CA THR A 319 69.29 69.31 12.67
C THR A 319 67.82 69.57 13.05
N LYS A 320 67.37 70.84 13.05
CA LYS A 320 65.95 71.19 13.18
C LYS A 320 65.10 70.61 12.04
N GLN A 321 65.54 70.69 10.79
CA GLN A 321 64.82 70.09 9.65
C GLN A 321 64.80 68.55 9.71
N GLU A 322 65.88 67.92 10.15
CA GLU A 322 65.97 66.47 10.33
C GLU A 322 65.04 65.98 11.44
N ALA A 323 65.02 66.66 12.60
CA ALA A 323 64.06 66.39 13.68
C ALA A 323 62.61 66.60 13.23
N MET A 324 62.33 67.63 12.40
CA MET A 324 60.99 67.87 11.86
C MET A 324 60.55 66.79 10.85
N LYS A 325 61.48 66.26 10.04
CA LYS A 325 61.23 65.10 9.17
C LYS A 325 60.95 63.83 9.98
N GLN A 326 61.78 63.55 11.00
CA GLN A 326 61.58 62.41 11.91
C GLN A 326 60.23 62.48 12.62
N LEU A 327 59.83 63.67 13.11
CA LEU A 327 58.53 63.90 13.74
C LEU A 327 57.36 63.66 12.76
N ASN A 328 57.50 64.04 11.50
CA ASN A 328 56.46 63.81 10.49
C ASN A 328 56.38 62.33 10.09
N MET A 329 57.50 61.63 9.91
CA MET A 329 57.52 60.17 9.68
C MET A 329 56.93 59.40 10.86
N LEU A 330 57.19 59.83 12.10
CA LEU A 330 56.61 59.21 13.29
C LEU A 330 55.09 59.42 13.38
N LYS A 331 54.58 60.59 12.95
CA LYS A 331 53.14 60.85 12.83
C LYS A 331 52.49 59.99 11.75
N GLU A 332 53.15 59.84 10.61
CA GLU A 332 52.69 59.01 9.48
C GLU A 332 52.59 57.53 9.90
N VAL A 333 53.66 56.98 10.49
CA VAL A 333 53.64 55.61 11.05
C VAL A 333 52.56 55.45 12.13
N HIS A 334 52.41 56.40 13.04
CA HIS A 334 51.38 56.32 14.08
C HIS A 334 49.95 56.45 13.50
N GLN A 335 49.78 57.20 12.42
CA GLN A 335 48.49 57.30 11.71
C GLN A 335 48.17 56.00 10.96
N ASP A 336 49.15 55.33 10.36
CA ASP A 336 49.00 54.00 9.76
C ASP A 336 48.68 52.93 10.82
N GLU A 337 49.33 52.98 11.99
CA GLU A 337 49.02 52.11 13.14
C GLU A 337 47.59 52.31 13.65
N LEU A 338 47.15 53.57 13.81
CA LEU A 338 45.76 53.91 14.16
C LEU A 338 44.77 53.44 13.10
N GLY A 339 45.13 53.53 11.81
CA GLY A 339 44.34 53.01 10.69
C GLY A 339 44.13 51.50 10.83
N ARG A 340 45.20 50.72 10.95
CA ARG A 340 45.15 49.27 11.10
C ARG A 340 44.37 48.82 12.33
N MET A 341 44.59 49.45 13.49
CA MET A 341 43.82 49.15 14.70
C MET A 341 42.33 49.47 14.54
N SER A 342 41.96 50.43 13.67
CA SER A 342 40.57 50.72 13.35
C SER A 342 39.97 49.65 12.41
N GLU A 343 40.73 49.23 11.39
CA GLU A 343 40.35 48.13 10.49
C GLU A 343 40.17 46.80 11.25
N ASP A 344 41.12 46.44 12.12
CA ASP A 344 41.05 45.25 12.99
C ASP A 344 39.79 45.28 13.89
N LEU A 345 39.46 46.44 14.48
CA LEU A 345 38.25 46.62 15.31
C LEU A 345 36.95 46.54 14.49
N GLU A 346 36.93 47.06 13.26
CA GLU A 346 35.77 46.93 12.36
C GLU A 346 35.54 45.47 11.94
N ASP A 347 36.60 44.71 11.66
CA ASP A 347 36.51 43.27 11.37
C ASP A 347 36.10 42.45 12.61
N GLU A 348 36.59 42.78 13.82
CA GLU A 348 36.10 42.16 15.07
C GLU A 348 34.60 42.44 15.32
N LEU A 349 34.13 43.67 15.06
CA LEU A 349 32.70 44.02 15.12
C LEU A 349 31.88 43.30 14.04
N GLY A 350 32.44 43.12 12.83
CA GLY A 350 31.86 42.32 11.76
C GLY A 350 31.73 40.84 12.15
N ALA A 351 32.78 40.25 12.72
CA ALA A 351 32.77 38.89 13.26
C ALA A 351 31.77 38.74 14.42
N ARG A 352 31.69 39.74 15.30
CA ARG A 352 30.77 39.74 16.44
C ARG A 352 29.31 39.80 16.00
N THR A 353 28.94 40.74 15.12
CA THR A 353 27.57 40.83 14.59
C THR A 353 27.18 39.60 13.76
N SER A 354 28.14 38.93 13.10
CA SER A 354 27.96 37.62 12.46
C SER A 354 27.69 36.49 13.47
N MET A 355 28.31 36.54 14.65
CA MET A 355 28.03 35.60 15.75
C MET A 355 26.65 35.86 16.37
N ASP A 356 26.30 37.11 16.67
CA ASP A 356 25.03 37.46 17.30
C ASP A 356 23.83 37.14 16.39
N LYS A 357 23.98 37.25 15.05
CA LYS A 357 22.99 36.75 14.07
C LYS A 357 22.78 35.24 14.18
N LYS A 358 23.85 34.44 14.22
CA LYS A 358 23.77 32.98 14.38
C LYS A 358 23.15 32.58 15.73
N LEU A 359 23.41 33.35 16.79
CA LEU A 359 22.77 33.15 18.09
C LEU A 359 21.26 33.47 18.05
N ALA A 360 20.82 34.45 17.26
CA ALA A 360 19.40 34.71 17.02
C ALA A 360 18.74 33.60 16.19
N GLU A 361 19.38 33.14 15.11
CA GLU A 361 18.92 32.03 14.27
C GLU A 361 18.74 30.73 15.09
N LEU A 362 19.73 30.38 15.93
CA LEU A 362 19.66 29.20 16.80
C LEU A 362 18.58 29.30 17.89
N ARG A 363 18.27 30.51 18.39
CA ARG A 363 17.14 30.74 19.31
C ARG A 363 15.81 30.55 18.60
N ALA A 364 15.64 31.17 17.42
CA ALA A 364 14.42 31.05 16.63
C ALA A 364 14.15 29.58 16.22
N GLU A 365 15.17 28.81 15.82
CA GLU A 365 15.02 27.39 15.53
C GLU A 365 14.68 26.57 16.79
N MET A 366 15.24 26.90 17.96
CA MET A 366 14.89 26.26 19.22
C MET A 366 13.42 26.51 19.61
N GLU A 367 12.93 27.75 19.46
CA GLU A 367 11.53 28.13 19.69
C GLU A 367 10.60 27.41 18.69
N ARG A 368 10.98 27.38 17.40
CA ARG A 368 10.27 26.65 16.33
C ARG A 368 10.10 25.17 16.68
N LEU A 369 11.18 24.51 17.10
CA LEU A 369 11.19 23.10 17.50
C LEU A 369 10.38 22.84 18.78
N GLN A 370 10.35 23.77 19.74
CA GLN A 370 9.50 23.66 20.93
C GLN A 370 8.00 23.72 20.57
N VAL A 371 7.61 24.64 19.68
CA VAL A 371 6.23 24.74 19.18
C VAL A 371 5.83 23.48 18.39
N GLU A 372 6.71 22.96 17.53
CA GLU A 372 6.47 21.68 16.83
C GLU A 372 6.33 20.51 17.81
N ASN A 373 7.18 20.42 18.84
CA ASN A 373 7.11 19.37 19.85
C ASN A 373 5.74 19.37 20.56
N ALA A 374 5.29 20.55 21.02
CA ALA A 374 3.97 20.72 21.64
C ALA A 374 2.82 20.38 20.68
N ALA A 375 2.91 20.76 19.41
CA ALA A 375 1.91 20.44 18.40
C ALA A 375 1.81 18.93 18.10
N GLU A 376 2.95 18.22 18.05
CA GLU A 376 2.97 16.77 17.89
C GLU A 376 2.49 16.02 19.14
N TRP A 377 2.75 16.51 20.36
CA TRP A 377 2.12 15.98 21.58
C TRP A 377 0.59 16.11 21.50
N GLY A 378 0.08 17.30 21.16
CA GLY A 378 -1.36 17.52 20.98
C GLY A 378 -1.96 16.75 19.80
N ARG A 379 -1.16 16.32 18.81
CA ARG A 379 -1.60 15.38 17.76
C ARG A 379 -1.62 13.94 18.25
N ARG A 380 -0.59 13.51 18.98
CA ARG A 380 -0.46 12.18 19.58
C ARG A 380 -1.63 11.88 20.52
N GLU A 381 -1.98 12.83 21.39
CA GLU A 381 -3.10 12.69 22.32
C GLU A 381 -4.42 12.46 21.57
N ARG A 382 -4.74 13.30 20.57
CA ARG A 382 -5.94 13.13 19.74
C ARG A 382 -5.98 11.76 19.04
N LEU A 383 -4.88 11.34 18.43
CA LEU A 383 -4.79 10.03 17.77
C LEU A 383 -4.96 8.86 18.76
N GLU A 384 -4.46 8.98 20.00
CA GLU A 384 -4.67 7.97 21.04
C GLU A 384 -6.15 7.94 21.50
N THR A 385 -6.82 9.11 21.62
CA THR A 385 -8.27 9.14 21.92
C THR A 385 -9.12 8.55 20.79
N GLU A 386 -8.77 8.83 19.53
CA GLU A 386 -9.45 8.29 18.34
C GLU A 386 -9.26 6.77 18.23
N LYS A 387 -8.02 6.29 18.38
CA LYS A 387 -7.71 4.85 18.51
C LYS A 387 -8.55 4.19 19.59
N LEU A 388 -8.61 4.75 20.80
CA LEU A 388 -9.40 4.20 21.91
C LEU A 388 -10.93 4.26 21.63
N ALA A 389 -11.41 5.17 20.78
CA ALA A 389 -12.80 5.16 20.32
C ALA A 389 -13.04 4.02 19.32
N LEU A 390 -12.18 3.92 18.30
CA LEU A 390 -12.21 2.85 17.29
C LEU A 390 -12.09 1.45 17.90
N GLU A 391 -11.26 1.25 18.93
CA GLU A 391 -11.15 -0.01 19.66
C GLU A 391 -12.47 -0.40 20.36
N ARG A 392 -13.18 0.57 20.96
CA ARG A 392 -14.49 0.34 21.58
C ARG A 392 -15.55 0.00 20.54
N ASP A 393 -15.59 0.70 19.42
CA ASP A 393 -16.58 0.44 18.37
C ASP A 393 -16.30 -0.86 17.62
N ASN A 394 -15.03 -1.20 17.39
CA ASN A 394 -14.64 -2.49 16.84
C ASN A 394 -15.00 -3.64 17.82
N LYS A 395 -14.93 -3.42 19.15
CA LYS A 395 -15.47 -4.38 20.13
C LYS A 395 -17.00 -4.53 20.03
N LYS A 396 -17.76 -3.43 19.87
CA LYS A 396 -19.22 -3.50 19.65
C LYS A 396 -19.57 -4.30 18.39
N LEU A 397 -18.87 -4.06 17.28
CA LEU A 397 -19.09 -4.73 16.00
C LEU A 397 -18.77 -6.23 16.03
N ARG A 398 -17.77 -6.66 16.81
CA ARG A 398 -17.51 -8.10 17.05
C ARG A 398 -18.69 -8.76 17.77
N VAL A 399 -19.15 -8.18 18.89
CA VAL A 399 -20.30 -8.72 19.63
C VAL A 399 -21.57 -8.76 18.76
N GLN A 400 -21.83 -7.72 17.95
CA GLN A 400 -22.96 -7.73 17.01
C GLN A 400 -22.83 -8.81 15.92
N THR A 401 -21.61 -9.12 15.48
CA THR A 401 -21.35 -10.23 14.55
C THR A 401 -21.63 -11.57 15.23
N GLU A 402 -21.11 -11.76 16.44
CA GLU A 402 -21.32 -12.96 17.27
C GLU A 402 -22.82 -13.20 17.56
N ASP A 403 -23.57 -12.15 17.94
CA ASP A 403 -25.02 -12.19 18.15
C ASP A 403 -25.80 -12.60 16.89
N LEU A 404 -25.39 -12.11 15.72
CA LEU A 404 -26.04 -12.42 14.44
C LEU A 404 -25.69 -13.84 13.95
N GLU A 405 -24.45 -14.27 14.14
CA GLU A 405 -24.02 -15.65 13.86
C GLU A 405 -24.75 -16.65 14.76
N GLU A 406 -24.91 -16.36 16.05
CA GLU A 406 -25.65 -17.25 16.94
C GLU A 406 -27.15 -17.26 16.62
N GLN A 407 -27.75 -16.13 16.24
CA GLN A 407 -29.12 -16.09 15.71
C GLN A 407 -29.29 -16.93 14.43
N LEU A 408 -28.33 -16.88 13.51
CA LEU A 408 -28.34 -17.74 12.32
C LEU A 408 -28.15 -19.21 12.68
N ALA A 409 -27.29 -19.54 13.65
CA ALA A 409 -27.10 -20.90 14.16
C ALA A 409 -28.35 -21.42 14.91
N ARG A 410 -29.06 -20.57 15.64
CA ARG A 410 -30.37 -20.89 16.27
C ARG A 410 -31.42 -21.18 15.20
N LYS A 411 -31.57 -20.30 14.20
CA LYS A 411 -32.52 -20.49 13.08
C LYS A 411 -32.23 -21.74 12.25
N ARG A 412 -30.96 -22.05 11.96
CA ARG A 412 -30.54 -23.29 11.28
C ARG A 412 -30.93 -24.54 12.08
N ARG A 413 -30.69 -24.55 13.40
CA ARG A 413 -31.09 -25.65 14.30
C ARG A 413 -32.61 -25.82 14.34
N GLN A 414 -33.37 -24.72 14.44
CA GLN A 414 -34.84 -24.75 14.42
C GLN A 414 -35.39 -25.32 13.11
N ALA A 415 -34.88 -24.85 11.96
CA ALA A 415 -35.28 -25.36 10.65
C ALA A 415 -34.95 -26.86 10.48
N ALA A 416 -33.75 -27.30 10.90
CA ALA A 416 -33.40 -28.71 10.89
C ALA A 416 -34.34 -29.55 11.78
N SER A 417 -34.63 -29.10 13.00
CA SER A 417 -35.54 -29.83 13.91
C SER A 417 -36.97 -29.93 13.38
N ALA A 418 -37.45 -28.92 12.64
CA ALA A 418 -38.77 -28.95 12.00
C ALA A 418 -38.80 -29.96 10.84
N LEU A 419 -37.78 -29.95 9.98
CA LEU A 419 -37.64 -30.92 8.90
C LEU A 419 -37.50 -32.36 9.42
N ASP A 420 -36.82 -32.56 10.54
CA ASP A 420 -36.74 -33.87 11.21
C ASP A 420 -38.10 -34.34 11.77
N THR A 421 -38.95 -33.44 12.28
CA THR A 421 -40.30 -33.81 12.73
C THR A 421 -41.25 -34.08 11.56
N ASP A 422 -41.16 -33.28 10.49
CA ASP A 422 -41.97 -33.47 9.28
C ASP A 422 -41.60 -34.78 8.59
N LEU A 423 -40.29 -35.08 8.45
CA LEU A 423 -39.78 -36.31 7.88
C LEU A 423 -40.21 -37.55 8.68
N LYS A 424 -40.19 -37.50 10.02
CA LYS A 424 -40.71 -38.59 10.88
C LYS A 424 -42.21 -38.78 10.70
N THR A 425 -42.98 -37.69 10.61
CA THR A 425 -44.43 -37.73 10.39
C THR A 425 -44.78 -38.36 9.04
N ILE A 426 -44.10 -37.92 7.97
CA ILE A 426 -44.26 -38.48 6.61
C ILE A 426 -43.82 -39.95 6.57
N GLN A 427 -42.77 -40.35 7.30
CA GLN A 427 -42.36 -41.75 7.43
C GLN A 427 -43.42 -42.61 8.11
N THR A 428 -44.05 -42.12 9.20
CA THR A 428 -45.13 -42.85 9.87
C THR A 428 -46.39 -42.96 8.99
N GLU A 429 -46.83 -41.88 8.34
CA GLU A 429 -47.95 -41.93 7.40
C GLU A 429 -47.67 -42.89 6.23
N LEU A 430 -46.45 -42.87 5.68
CA LEU A 430 -46.06 -43.76 4.58
C LEU A 430 -46.03 -45.23 5.04
N PHE A 431 -45.64 -45.52 6.28
CA PHE A 431 -45.73 -46.86 6.85
C PHE A 431 -47.18 -47.32 7.00
N GLU A 432 -48.05 -46.47 7.54
CA GLU A 432 -49.49 -46.76 7.70
C GLU A 432 -50.17 -46.99 6.35
N ARG A 433 -49.94 -46.13 5.35
CA ARG A 433 -50.48 -46.29 3.99
C ARG A 433 -49.99 -47.57 3.31
N ASN A 434 -48.74 -47.99 3.55
CA ASN A 434 -48.23 -49.27 3.04
C ASN A 434 -48.91 -50.47 3.72
N LYS A 435 -49.23 -50.37 5.02
CA LYS A 435 -50.02 -51.37 5.74
C LYS A 435 -51.46 -51.43 5.21
N GLU A 436 -52.14 -50.30 5.07
CA GLU A 436 -53.48 -50.20 4.46
C GLU A 436 -53.51 -50.83 3.06
N LEU A 437 -52.48 -50.57 2.23
CA LEU A 437 -52.34 -51.20 0.92
C LEU A 437 -52.09 -52.72 0.97
N ALA A 438 -51.42 -53.23 2.00
CA ALA A 438 -51.26 -54.67 2.20
C ALA A 438 -52.59 -55.33 2.64
N ASP A 439 -53.30 -54.72 3.58
CA ASP A 439 -54.60 -55.17 4.07
C ASP A 439 -55.65 -55.15 2.94
N MET A 440 -55.69 -54.09 2.13
CA MET A 440 -56.55 -54.00 0.95
C MET A 440 -56.20 -55.03 -0.13
N ARG A 441 -54.91 -55.34 -0.36
CA ARG A 441 -54.49 -56.44 -1.25
C ARG A 441 -54.95 -57.81 -0.72
N HIS A 442 -54.91 -58.03 0.59
CA HIS A 442 -55.41 -59.25 1.21
C HIS A 442 -56.94 -59.37 1.07
N ILE A 443 -57.68 -58.31 1.40
CA ILE A 443 -59.15 -58.26 1.26
C ILE A 443 -59.57 -58.49 -0.19
N HIS A 444 -58.96 -57.79 -1.15
CA HIS A 444 -59.20 -58.00 -2.58
C HIS A 444 -58.93 -59.45 -3.00
N SER A 445 -57.86 -60.07 -2.51
CA SER A 445 -57.54 -61.48 -2.82
C SER A 445 -58.58 -62.45 -2.23
N LYS A 446 -59.09 -62.17 -1.02
CA LYS A 446 -60.16 -62.93 -0.37
C LYS A 446 -61.49 -62.82 -1.13
N VAL A 447 -61.88 -61.61 -1.52
CA VAL A 447 -63.10 -61.35 -2.32
C VAL A 447 -62.97 -61.98 -3.71
N LYS A 448 -61.81 -61.88 -4.36
CA LYS A 448 -61.54 -62.56 -5.64
C LYS A 448 -61.73 -64.07 -5.53
N LYS A 449 -61.24 -64.70 -4.46
CA LYS A 449 -61.47 -66.13 -4.22
C LYS A 449 -62.97 -66.42 -4.04
N GLN A 450 -63.67 -65.69 -3.16
CA GLN A 450 -65.11 -65.87 -2.94
C GLN A 450 -65.93 -65.72 -4.24
N TYR A 451 -65.55 -64.79 -5.11
CA TYR A 451 -66.14 -64.65 -6.45
C TYR A 451 -65.86 -65.86 -7.34
N GLN A 452 -64.64 -66.40 -7.34
CA GLN A 452 -64.31 -67.63 -8.08
C GLN A 452 -65.08 -68.85 -7.56
N ASP A 453 -65.19 -68.99 -6.23
CA ASP A 453 -65.97 -70.04 -5.58
C ASP A 453 -67.46 -69.93 -5.98
N LYS A 454 -68.04 -68.72 -5.97
CA LYS A 454 -69.44 -68.48 -6.40
C LYS A 454 -69.66 -68.65 -7.91
N MET A 455 -68.69 -68.32 -8.75
CA MET A 455 -68.73 -68.64 -10.19
C MET A 455 -68.74 -70.15 -10.44
N ALA A 456 -68.00 -70.93 -9.63
CA ALA A 456 -68.05 -72.38 -9.69
C ALA A 456 -69.40 -72.93 -9.22
N GLU A 457 -69.93 -72.47 -8.07
CA GLU A 457 -71.28 -72.83 -7.60
C GLU A 457 -72.36 -72.57 -8.66
N LEU A 458 -72.33 -71.39 -9.31
CA LEU A 458 -73.27 -71.02 -10.37
C LEU A 458 -73.12 -71.92 -11.60
N ALA A 459 -71.89 -72.27 -12.01
CA ALA A 459 -71.65 -73.22 -13.09
C ALA A 459 -72.17 -74.64 -12.75
N HIS A 460 -72.10 -75.08 -11.49
CA HIS A 460 -72.72 -76.33 -11.04
C HIS A 460 -74.25 -76.24 -10.98
N ALA A 461 -74.82 -75.09 -10.61
CA ALA A 461 -76.27 -74.87 -10.63
C ALA A 461 -76.83 -74.88 -12.07
N ASN A 462 -76.18 -74.19 -13.01
CA ASN A 462 -76.57 -74.18 -14.41
C ASN A 462 -76.59 -75.59 -15.01
N ARG A 463 -75.58 -76.42 -14.75
CA ARG A 463 -75.55 -77.83 -15.20
C ARG A 463 -76.75 -78.65 -14.70
N ARG A 464 -77.23 -78.40 -13.47
CA ARG A 464 -78.45 -79.05 -12.96
C ARG A 464 -79.71 -78.54 -13.65
N VAL A 465 -79.79 -77.24 -13.97
CA VAL A 465 -80.89 -76.69 -14.77
C VAL A 465 -80.88 -77.27 -16.18
N GLU A 466 -79.70 -77.39 -16.82
CA GLU A 466 -79.51 -78.05 -18.11
C GLU A 466 -79.94 -79.53 -18.07
N GLN A 467 -79.58 -80.26 -17.00
CA GLN A 467 -80.04 -81.65 -16.78
C GLN A 467 -81.57 -81.73 -16.68
N HIS A 468 -82.20 -80.96 -15.79
CA HIS A 468 -83.66 -80.93 -15.64
C HIS A 468 -84.38 -80.44 -16.91
N GLU A 469 -83.77 -79.54 -17.69
CA GLU A 469 -84.27 -79.17 -19.01
C GLU A 469 -84.29 -80.38 -19.96
N THR A 470 -83.26 -81.23 -19.97
CA THR A 470 -83.27 -82.46 -20.80
C THR A 470 -84.27 -83.49 -20.30
N GLU A 471 -84.48 -83.61 -18.99
CA GLU A 471 -85.51 -84.46 -18.38
C GLU A 471 -86.92 -83.99 -18.76
N VAL A 472 -87.20 -82.69 -18.64
CA VAL A 472 -88.46 -82.07 -19.08
C VAL A 472 -88.67 -82.23 -20.59
N LYS A 473 -87.60 -82.15 -21.41
CA LYS A 473 -87.69 -82.42 -22.86
C LYS A 473 -88.03 -83.90 -23.15
N LYS A 474 -87.42 -84.86 -22.44
CA LYS A 474 -87.76 -86.29 -22.53
C LYS A 474 -89.21 -86.58 -22.11
N LEU A 475 -89.64 -86.03 -20.97
CA LEU A 475 -90.99 -86.21 -20.44
C LEU A 475 -92.05 -85.61 -21.37
N ARG A 476 -91.79 -84.44 -22.00
CA ARG A 476 -92.66 -83.88 -23.04
C ARG A 476 -92.79 -84.83 -24.24
N LEU A 477 -91.68 -85.37 -24.75
CA LEU A 477 -91.71 -86.34 -25.84
C LEU A 477 -92.48 -87.61 -25.47
N ARG A 478 -92.32 -88.16 -24.24
CA ARG A 478 -93.11 -89.32 -23.81
C ARG A 478 -94.60 -89.00 -23.63
N VAL A 479 -94.95 -87.76 -23.24
CA VAL A 479 -96.35 -87.29 -23.21
C VAL A 479 -96.91 -87.11 -24.63
N GLU A 480 -96.08 -86.75 -25.61
CA GLU A 480 -96.48 -86.69 -27.03
C GLU A 480 -96.66 -88.10 -27.63
N GLU A 481 -95.81 -89.06 -27.26
CA GLU A 481 -96.03 -90.49 -27.57
C GLU A 481 -97.31 -91.03 -26.92
N LEU A 482 -97.49 -90.86 -25.61
CA LEU A 482 -98.67 -91.34 -24.88
C LEU A 482 -99.98 -90.75 -25.44
N LYS A 483 -99.98 -89.50 -25.92
CA LYS A 483 -101.13 -88.91 -26.61
C LYS A 483 -101.41 -89.56 -27.96
N LYS A 484 -100.37 -90.00 -28.68
CA LYS A 484 -100.50 -90.72 -29.94
C LYS A 484 -100.99 -92.15 -29.70
N GLU A 485 -100.43 -92.84 -28.71
CA GLU A 485 -100.88 -94.17 -28.24
C GLU A 485 -102.34 -94.13 -27.79
N LEU A 486 -102.75 -93.09 -27.04
CA LEU A 486 -104.15 -92.86 -26.66
C LEU A 486 -105.05 -92.66 -27.89
N GLY A 487 -104.67 -91.80 -28.83
CA GLY A 487 -105.45 -91.58 -30.06
C GLY A 487 -105.59 -92.85 -30.91
N GLN A 488 -104.56 -93.70 -30.94
CA GLN A 488 -104.64 -95.01 -31.60
C GLN A 488 -105.59 -95.97 -30.87
N ALA A 489 -105.60 -95.97 -29.54
CA ALA A 489 -106.57 -96.75 -28.76
C ALA A 489 -108.01 -96.21 -28.88
N GLU A 490 -108.19 -94.90 -29.07
CA GLU A 490 -109.48 -94.27 -29.38
C GLU A 490 -109.97 -94.67 -30.79
N ASP A 491 -109.09 -94.65 -31.81
CA ASP A 491 -109.38 -95.15 -33.17
C ASP A 491 -109.75 -96.65 -33.14
N GLU A 492 -109.00 -97.49 -32.42
CA GLU A 492 -109.30 -98.92 -32.25
C GLU A 492 -110.63 -99.17 -31.52
N LEU A 493 -110.94 -98.36 -30.50
CA LEU A 493 -112.21 -98.44 -29.78
C LEU A 493 -113.40 -98.03 -30.67
N ASP A 494 -113.24 -97.04 -31.55
CA ASP A 494 -114.28 -96.62 -32.48
C ASP A 494 -114.44 -97.64 -33.64
N GLU A 495 -113.34 -98.27 -34.09
CA GLU A 495 -113.42 -99.44 -34.98
C GLU A 495 -114.13 -100.63 -34.29
N ALA A 496 -113.84 -100.94 -33.03
CA ALA A 496 -114.54 -101.97 -32.26
C ALA A 496 -116.03 -101.64 -32.08
N HIS A 497 -116.39 -100.37 -31.85
CA HIS A 497 -117.79 -99.92 -31.85
C HIS A 497 -118.43 -100.00 -33.25
N ASN A 498 -117.68 -99.79 -34.33
CA ASN A 498 -118.16 -99.97 -35.69
C ASN A 498 -118.35 -101.46 -36.05
N GLN A 499 -117.47 -102.36 -35.59
CA GLN A 499 -117.63 -103.81 -35.68
C GLN A 499 -118.85 -104.26 -34.87
N THR A 500 -119.01 -103.79 -33.64
CA THR A 500 -120.17 -104.06 -32.79
C THR A 500 -121.47 -103.60 -33.46
N ARG A 501 -121.49 -102.38 -34.03
CA ARG A 501 -122.64 -101.88 -34.83
C ARG A 501 -122.91 -102.71 -36.10
N LYS A 502 -121.88 -103.30 -36.75
CA LYS A 502 -122.07 -104.23 -37.88
C LYS A 502 -122.66 -105.57 -37.41
N LEU A 503 -122.12 -106.14 -36.33
CA LEU A 503 -122.61 -107.39 -35.74
C LEU A 503 -124.04 -107.26 -35.19
N GLN A 504 -124.39 -106.12 -34.59
CA GLN A 504 -125.76 -105.85 -34.13
C GLN A 504 -126.75 -105.87 -35.31
N ARG A 505 -126.49 -105.13 -36.40
CA ARG A 505 -127.36 -105.18 -37.59
C ARG A 505 -127.50 -106.59 -38.14
N SER A 506 -126.42 -107.37 -38.19
CA SER A 506 -126.47 -108.77 -38.64
C SER A 506 -127.25 -109.67 -37.67
N LEU A 507 -127.24 -109.37 -36.37
CA LEU A 507 -128.08 -110.05 -35.38
C LEU A 507 -129.56 -109.68 -35.58
N ASP A 508 -129.86 -108.39 -35.78
CA ASP A 508 -131.21 -107.88 -36.05
C ASP A 508 -131.79 -108.50 -37.34
N GLU A 509 -131.00 -108.57 -38.41
CA GLU A 509 -131.33 -109.27 -39.67
C GLU A 509 -131.61 -110.78 -39.45
N GLN A 510 -130.90 -111.43 -38.53
CA GLN A 510 -131.15 -112.83 -38.17
C GLN A 510 -132.40 -113.00 -37.29
N VAL A 511 -132.73 -112.02 -36.45
CA VAL A 511 -133.97 -111.97 -35.68
C VAL A 511 -135.16 -111.77 -36.63
N GLU A 512 -135.12 -110.81 -37.55
CA GLU A 512 -136.17 -110.62 -38.57
C GLU A 512 -136.38 -111.88 -39.43
N GLN A 513 -135.30 -112.60 -39.79
CA GLN A 513 -135.42 -113.89 -40.49
C GLN A 513 -136.10 -114.95 -39.62
N SER A 514 -135.78 -115.02 -38.32
CA SER A 514 -136.42 -115.94 -37.38
C SER A 514 -137.91 -115.62 -37.18
N GLU A 515 -138.27 -114.34 -37.04
CA GLU A 515 -139.65 -113.88 -36.89
C GLU A 515 -140.47 -114.14 -38.17
N ASN A 516 -139.90 -113.91 -39.36
CA ASN A 516 -140.56 -114.26 -40.62
C ASN A 516 -140.82 -115.77 -40.76
N LEU A 517 -139.92 -116.62 -40.26
CA LEU A 517 -140.14 -118.08 -40.21
C LEU A 517 -141.19 -118.46 -39.15
N GLN A 518 -141.23 -117.77 -38.01
CA GLN A 518 -142.25 -117.92 -36.96
C GLN A 518 -143.65 -117.65 -37.54
N VAL A 519 -143.83 -116.53 -38.25
CA VAL A 519 -145.10 -116.15 -38.89
C VAL A 519 -145.53 -117.17 -39.96
N GLN A 520 -144.58 -117.72 -40.74
CA GLN A 520 -144.88 -118.78 -41.70
C GLN A 520 -145.38 -120.07 -41.01
N LEU A 521 -144.83 -120.43 -39.85
CA LEU A 521 -145.31 -121.58 -39.07
C LEU A 521 -146.74 -121.36 -38.56
N GLU A 522 -147.08 -120.18 -38.03
CA GLU A 522 -148.45 -119.85 -37.60
C GLU A 522 -149.46 -119.87 -38.75
N HIS A 523 -149.05 -119.38 -39.93
CA HIS A 523 -149.90 -119.36 -41.12
C HIS A 523 -150.20 -120.77 -41.65
N LEU A 524 -149.23 -121.68 -41.57
CA LEU A 524 -149.41 -123.11 -41.90
C LEU A 524 -150.27 -123.83 -40.85
N GLN A 525 -150.07 -123.58 -39.55
CA GLN A 525 -150.93 -124.12 -38.48
C GLN A 525 -152.40 -123.69 -38.65
N SER A 526 -152.64 -122.45 -39.07
CA SER A 526 -154.00 -121.91 -39.24
C SER A 526 -154.78 -122.59 -40.37
N ARG A 527 -154.12 -123.00 -41.47
CA ARG A 527 -154.80 -123.66 -42.62
C ARG A 527 -155.12 -125.14 -42.37
N LEU A 528 -154.42 -125.81 -41.44
CA LEU A 528 -154.56 -127.26 -41.22
C LEU A 528 -155.71 -127.67 -40.27
N ARG A 529 -156.44 -126.70 -39.69
CA ARG A 529 -157.44 -126.95 -38.62
C ARG A 529 -158.81 -127.53 -39.05
N ARG A 530 -158.97 -128.06 -40.27
CA ARG A 530 -160.20 -128.77 -40.68
C ARG A 530 -159.87 -130.11 -41.37
N GLN A 531 -160.44 -131.18 -40.81
CA GLN A 531 -160.53 -132.57 -41.33
C GLN A 531 -159.38 -133.56 -41.02
N LYS A 532 -159.50 -134.23 -39.85
CA LYS A 532 -158.99 -135.58 -39.48
C LYS A 532 -157.46 -135.87 -39.34
N SER A 533 -156.92 -135.69 -38.12
CA SER A 533 -155.83 -136.49 -37.47
C SER A 533 -154.43 -136.56 -38.16
N PRO A 534 -153.32 -137.03 -37.52
CA PRO A 534 -153.10 -137.47 -36.12
C PRO A 534 -152.30 -136.38 -35.31
N GLY A 535 -151.17 -136.55 -34.60
CA GLY A 535 -150.21 -137.67 -34.40
C GLY A 535 -149.10 -137.40 -33.36
N LEU A 536 -147.91 -138.00 -33.53
CA LEU A 536 -146.79 -138.09 -32.56
C LEU A 536 -145.41 -137.81 -33.19
N PHE A 537 -144.45 -137.36 -32.36
CA PHE A 537 -142.96 -137.38 -32.53
C PHE A 537 -142.27 -136.45 -33.57
N GLY A 538 -141.07 -135.90 -33.25
CA GLY A 538 -140.35 -135.02 -34.22
C GLY A 538 -138.89 -134.51 -34.05
N LYS A 539 -138.27 -134.40 -32.86
CA LYS A 539 -136.81 -134.10 -32.61
C LYS A 539 -136.11 -132.85 -33.23
N MET A 540 -135.44 -132.06 -32.35
CA MET A 540 -134.18 -131.29 -32.57
C MET A 540 -134.23 -130.07 -33.55
N ARG A 541 -133.33 -129.05 -33.50
CA ARG A 541 -132.08 -128.80 -32.74
C ARG A 541 -131.76 -127.28 -32.61
N SER A 542 -130.86 -126.93 -31.68
CA SER A 542 -129.88 -125.80 -31.77
C SER A 542 -130.26 -124.35 -31.38
N ALA A 543 -129.95 -124.01 -30.12
CA ALA A 543 -129.11 -122.89 -29.67
C ALA A 543 -129.22 -121.46 -30.26
N ARG A 544 -129.71 -120.53 -29.41
CA ARG A 544 -129.08 -119.24 -28.97
C ARG A 544 -129.98 -118.64 -27.87
N PHE A 545 -129.55 -117.78 -26.94
CA PHE A 545 -128.30 -117.55 -26.18
C PHE A 545 -128.66 -116.48 -25.11
N SER A 546 -127.83 -116.27 -24.08
CA SER A 546 -127.96 -115.21 -23.05
C SER A 546 -129.02 -115.44 -21.94
N PRO A 547 -128.70 -115.16 -20.64
CA PRO A 547 -127.38 -115.02 -20.01
C PRO A 547 -127.16 -116.04 -18.88
N GLU A 548 -126.30 -117.03 -19.11
CA GLU A 548 -125.58 -117.70 -18.02
C GLU A 548 -124.29 -116.92 -17.75
N ASN A 549 -124.00 -116.66 -16.47
CA ASN A 549 -122.76 -116.02 -16.01
C ASN A 549 -121.89 -117.06 -15.26
N PRO A 550 -120.96 -117.75 -15.93
CA PRO A 550 -119.93 -118.56 -15.28
C PRO A 550 -118.69 -117.73 -14.92
N ASP A 551 -117.92 -118.23 -13.95
CA ASP A 551 -116.50 -117.97 -13.69
C ASP A 551 -116.02 -116.50 -13.77
N GLY A 552 -116.23 -115.78 -12.67
CA GLY A 552 -115.44 -114.61 -12.31
C GLY A 552 -114.72 -114.79 -10.98
N PRO A 553 -113.60 -115.52 -10.91
CA PRO A 553 -112.56 -115.27 -9.92
C PRO A 553 -111.63 -114.16 -10.44
N PRO A 554 -111.61 -112.96 -9.84
CA PRO A 554 -110.40 -112.18 -9.78
C PRO A 554 -109.55 -112.76 -8.65
N SER A 555 -108.49 -113.48 -9.01
CA SER A 555 -107.33 -113.57 -8.14
C SER A 555 -106.86 -112.13 -7.89
N ASP A 556 -106.65 -111.76 -6.64
CA ASP A 556 -106.03 -110.48 -6.26
C ASP A 556 -104.57 -110.73 -5.83
N PRO A 557 -103.67 -110.83 -6.82
CA PRO A 557 -102.30 -110.38 -6.71
C PRO A 557 -102.09 -109.22 -7.73
N ASP A 558 -101.04 -108.41 -7.62
CA ASP A 558 -99.71 -108.78 -7.16
C ASP A 558 -98.93 -107.60 -6.55
N GLU A 559 -97.67 -107.88 -6.22
CA GLU A 559 -96.57 -106.90 -6.17
C GLU A 559 -96.56 -105.82 -5.06
N GLU A 560 -95.84 -106.20 -3.99
CA GLU A 560 -94.60 -105.52 -3.57
C GLU A 560 -94.61 -104.00 -3.30
N GLU A 561 -94.48 -103.66 -2.01
CA GLU A 561 -93.67 -102.49 -1.61
C GLU A 561 -92.84 -102.82 -0.35
N GLU A 562 -91.96 -103.83 -0.47
CA GLU A 562 -90.72 -103.80 0.32
C GLU A 562 -89.77 -102.79 -0.33
N GLU A 563 -89.47 -101.67 0.34
CA GLU A 563 -88.05 -101.33 0.44
C GLU A 563 -87.65 -100.71 1.79
N LEU A 564 -86.59 -101.30 2.33
CA LEU A 564 -85.98 -100.95 3.60
C LEU A 564 -84.92 -99.85 3.41
N GLN A 565 -85.04 -98.79 4.23
CA GLN A 565 -83.92 -98.14 4.93
C GLN A 565 -82.90 -97.25 4.15
N ILE A 566 -82.14 -96.52 5.00
CA ILE A 566 -80.74 -96.05 4.82
C ILE A 566 -80.47 -94.67 4.16
N GLN A 567 -80.22 -93.69 5.05
CA GLN A 567 -79.12 -92.69 5.07
C GLN A 567 -78.96 -91.74 3.86
N ILE A 568 -79.20 -90.43 3.99
CA ILE A 568 -78.20 -89.42 4.46
C ILE A 568 -76.78 -89.73 3.94
N PRO A 569 -76.22 -88.95 3.00
CA PRO A 569 -75.99 -87.51 3.23
C PRO A 569 -76.43 -86.54 2.13
#